data_AF-E6WL71-F1
#
_entry.id   AF-E6WL71-F1
#
_cell.length_a   1.000
_cell.length_b   1.000
_cell.length_c   1.000
_cell.angle_alpha   90.00
_cell.angle_beta   90.00
_cell.angle_gamma   90.00
#
_symmetry.space_group_name_H-M   'P 1'
#
loop_
_entity.id
_entity.type
_entity.pdbx_description
1 polymer ?
#
loop_
_entity_poly.entity_id
_entity_poly.type
_entity_poly.pdbx_seq_one_letter_code
_entity_poly.pdbx_strand_id
1 'polypeptide(L)'
;MRSELCIYPVFPRLHFGHFPTQLEPLDNLSRYLGGPRIWIKHDDCTGLATGGNKTRKLVLACTEVPPALERISSVHLSHSIDPTAALAKACVHL
;
A
#
# COMPACT_ATOMS: atom_id res chain seq x y z
N MET A 1 -17.89 3.05 19.16
CA MET A 1 -16.74 3.82 19.65
C MET A 1 -15.91 4.28 18.45
N ARG A 2 -16.05 5.53 18.02
CA ARG A 2 -15.22 6.15 16.98
C ARG A 2 -13.97 6.68 17.69
N SER A 3 -12.82 6.05 17.47
CA SER A 3 -11.54 6.46 18.06
C SER A 3 -11.05 7.79 17.44
N GLU A 4 -10.67 8.72 18.31
CA GLU A 4 -10.21 10.09 18.07
C GLU A 4 -8.86 10.22 17.33
N LEU A 5 -8.65 9.51 16.22
CA LEU A 5 -7.37 9.48 15.48
C LEU A 5 -7.45 9.98 14.03
N CYS A 6 -8.60 10.51 13.58
CA CYS A 6 -8.74 10.99 12.20
C CYS A 6 -8.29 12.46 12.07
N ILE A 7 -6.99 12.72 12.18
CA ILE A 7 -6.35 14.02 11.88
C ILE A 7 -6.25 14.30 10.36
N TYR A 8 -6.73 13.39 9.52
CA TYR A 8 -6.75 13.54 8.07
C TYR A 8 -8.20 13.64 7.56
N PRO A 9 -8.43 14.41 6.48
CA PRO A 9 -9.73 14.44 5.81
C PRO A 9 -10.18 13.03 5.44
N VAL A 10 -11.49 12.77 5.58
CA VAL A 10 -12.07 11.49 5.17
C VAL A 10 -12.23 11.49 3.66
N PHE A 11 -11.27 10.89 2.97
CA PHE A 11 -11.37 10.65 1.53
C PHE A 11 -12.15 9.36 1.26
N PRO A 12 -12.93 9.30 0.16
CA PRO A 12 -13.51 8.04 -0.32
C PRO A 12 -12.39 7.02 -0.55
N ARG A 13 -12.46 5.87 0.14
CA ARG A 13 -11.49 4.79 -0.03
C ARG A 13 -12.06 3.73 -0.94
N LEU A 14 -11.38 3.46 -2.04
CA LEU A 14 -11.70 2.33 -2.90
C LEU A 14 -11.09 1.03 -2.32
N HIS A 15 -11.91 0.01 -2.11
CA HIS A 15 -11.48 -1.24 -1.48
C HIS A 15 -10.81 -2.16 -2.50
N PHE A 16 -9.54 -1.92 -2.79
CA PHE A 16 -8.78 -2.71 -3.76
C PHE A 16 -8.00 -3.88 -3.16
N GLY A 17 -8.14 -4.20 -1.87
CA GLY A 17 -7.35 -5.27 -1.25
C GLY A 17 -7.86 -5.73 0.11
N HIS A 18 -7.18 -6.72 0.66
CA HIS A 18 -7.47 -7.30 1.97
C HIS A 18 -6.84 -6.43 3.07
N PHE A 19 -7.68 -5.73 3.82
CA PHE A 19 -7.27 -4.88 4.93
C PHE A 19 -8.12 -5.17 6.18
N PRO A 20 -7.54 -5.06 7.40
CA PRO A 20 -6.14 -4.77 7.70
C PRO A 20 -5.22 -5.98 7.44
N THR A 21 -4.01 -5.73 6.94
CA THR A 21 -2.98 -6.76 6.80
C THR A 21 -2.45 -7.22 8.17
N GLN A 22 -1.98 -8.46 8.26
CA GLN A 22 -1.50 -9.06 9.51
C GLN A 22 -0.25 -8.34 10.06
N LEU A 23 -0.17 -8.24 11.39
CA LEU A 23 1.02 -7.80 12.12
C LEU A 23 1.52 -9.01 12.93
N GLU A 24 2.77 -9.41 12.71
CA GLU A 24 3.33 -10.65 13.27
C GLU A 24 4.67 -10.40 13.99
N PRO A 25 4.90 -11.01 15.16
CA PRO A 25 6.19 -10.92 15.84
C PRO A 25 7.22 -11.87 15.20
N LEU A 26 8.45 -11.40 15.00
CA LEU A 26 9.56 -12.18 14.45
C LEU A 26 10.49 -12.68 15.55
N ASP A 27 9.99 -13.55 16.42
CA ASP A 27 10.70 -13.97 17.65
C ASP A 27 12.06 -14.63 17.35
N ASN A 28 12.16 -15.41 16.27
CA ASN A 28 13.44 -16.04 15.87
C ASN A 28 14.48 -15.02 15.40
N LEU A 29 14.04 -13.98 14.67
CA LEU A 29 14.93 -12.90 14.23
C LEU A 29 15.40 -12.06 15.42
N SER A 30 14.49 -11.74 16.35
CA SER A 30 14.84 -11.05 17.60
C SER A 30 15.87 -11.83 18.41
N ARG A 31 15.69 -13.16 18.56
CA ARG A 31 16.66 -14.02 19.25
C ARG A 31 18.02 -14.02 18.55
N TYR A 32 18.01 -14.17 17.22
CA TYR A 32 19.24 -14.20 16.41
C TYR A 32 20.05 -12.91 16.53
N LEU A 33 19.39 -11.75 16.54
CA LEU A 33 20.04 -10.44 16.64
C LEU A 33 20.39 -10.02 18.07
N GLY A 34 19.92 -10.75 19.09
CA GLY A 34 20.14 -10.41 20.51
C GLY A 34 19.54 -9.05 20.92
N GLY A 35 18.55 -8.57 20.17
CA GLY A 35 18.04 -7.20 20.23
C GLY A 35 16.59 -7.08 20.69
N PRO A 36 15.92 -5.95 20.41
CA PRO A 36 14.52 -5.75 20.81
C PRO A 36 13.57 -6.71 20.08
N ARG A 37 12.32 -6.74 20.52
CA ARG A 37 11.26 -7.49 19.84
C ARG A 37 10.93 -6.85 18.49
N ILE A 38 11.12 -7.60 17.42
CA ILE A 38 10.90 -7.19 16.03
C ILE A 38 9.50 -7.66 15.60
N TRP A 39 8.82 -6.81 14.87
CA TRP A 39 7.51 -7.10 14.28
C TRP A 39 7.56 -6.83 12.78
N ILE A 40 6.83 -7.63 12.01
CA ILE A 40 6.61 -7.41 10.59
C ILE A 40 5.15 -7.08 10.33
N LYS A 41 4.93 -6.08 9.47
CA LYS A 41 3.63 -5.74 8.93
C LYS A 41 3.56 -6.26 7.50
N HIS A 42 2.71 -7.26 7.25
CA HIS A 42 2.60 -7.97 5.97
C HIS A 42 1.84 -7.16 4.91
N ASP A 43 2.37 -5.99 4.52
CA ASP A 43 1.77 -5.15 3.49
C ASP A 43 1.92 -5.70 2.07
N ASP A 44 2.76 -6.71 1.89
CA ASP A 44 2.79 -7.61 0.74
C ASP A 44 1.50 -8.44 0.61
N CYS A 45 0.81 -8.78 1.70
CA CYS A 45 -0.42 -9.57 1.70
C CYS A 45 -1.72 -8.77 1.43
N THR A 46 -1.67 -7.72 0.59
CA THR A 46 -2.87 -6.91 0.25
C THR A 46 -3.73 -7.51 -0.87
N GLY A 47 -3.22 -8.48 -1.63
CA GLY A 47 -3.98 -9.27 -2.60
C GLY A 47 -4.06 -8.72 -4.03
N LEU A 48 -4.03 -7.41 -4.26
CA LEU A 48 -4.06 -6.84 -5.62
C LEU A 48 -2.69 -6.93 -6.30
N ALA A 49 -2.62 -7.55 -7.48
CA ALA A 49 -1.40 -7.61 -8.29
C ALA A 49 -0.16 -8.02 -7.45
N THR A 50 -0.28 -9.17 -6.76
CA THR A 50 0.67 -9.70 -5.75
C THR A 50 0.79 -8.90 -4.45
N GLY A 51 0.01 -7.84 -4.30
CA GLY A 51 -0.11 -7.01 -3.11
C GLY A 51 0.99 -5.94 -2.99
N GLY A 52 1.39 -5.63 -1.77
CA GLY A 52 2.41 -4.62 -1.50
C GLY A 52 1.88 -3.25 -1.08
N ASN A 53 2.82 -2.41 -0.65
CA ASN A 53 2.53 -1.08 -0.13
C ASN A 53 1.93 -0.12 -1.18
N LYS A 54 2.19 -0.36 -2.47
CA LYS A 54 1.62 0.43 -3.57
C LYS A 54 0.11 0.25 -3.70
N THR A 55 -0.39 -0.97 -3.46
CA THR A 55 -1.84 -1.25 -3.38
C THR A 55 -2.51 -0.40 -2.32
N ARG A 56 -1.87 -0.18 -1.17
CA ARG A 56 -2.39 0.70 -0.10
C ARG A 56 -2.47 2.18 -0.51
N LYS A 57 -1.53 2.65 -1.35
CA LYS A 57 -1.55 4.03 -1.89
C LYS A 57 -2.62 4.22 -2.96
N LEU A 58 -2.86 3.18 -3.76
CA LEU A 58 -3.84 3.19 -4.84
C LEU A 58 -5.28 3.47 -4.38
N VAL A 59 -5.64 2.97 -3.19
CA VAL A 59 -6.93 3.21 -2.51
C VAL A 59 -7.27 4.69 -2.40
N LEU A 60 -6.26 5.55 -2.28
CA LEU A 60 -6.40 7.01 -2.19
C LEU A 60 -6.11 7.71 -3.51
N ALA A 61 -5.19 7.18 -4.33
CA ALA A 61 -4.77 7.83 -5.56
C ALA A 61 -5.88 7.81 -6.64
N CYS A 62 -6.65 6.72 -6.74
CA CYS A 62 -7.72 6.59 -7.74
C CYS A 62 -8.89 7.57 -7.61
N THR A 63 -8.90 8.43 -6.59
CA THR A 63 -9.85 9.56 -6.52
C THR A 63 -9.32 10.84 -7.18
N GLU A 64 -8.02 10.94 -7.53
CA GLU A 64 -7.38 12.19 -8.01
C GLU A 64 -6.37 12.00 -9.19
N VAL A 65 -6.21 10.80 -9.75
CA VAL A 65 -4.92 10.38 -10.34
C VAL A 65 -4.46 10.88 -11.72
N PRO A 66 -5.28 11.21 -12.74
CA PRO A 66 -4.74 11.27 -14.11
C PRO A 66 -3.49 12.18 -14.28
N PRO A 67 -3.40 13.38 -13.68
CA PRO A 67 -2.24 14.27 -13.85
C PRO A 67 -1.04 13.97 -12.92
N ALA A 68 -1.26 13.30 -11.79
CA ALA A 68 -0.20 13.08 -10.79
C ALA A 68 0.75 11.94 -11.20
N LEU A 69 0.25 11.00 -12.01
CA LEU A 69 0.98 9.81 -12.42
C LEU A 69 2.13 10.13 -13.38
N GLU A 70 1.96 11.13 -14.26
CA GLU A 70 2.98 11.53 -15.24
C GLU A 70 4.23 12.16 -14.62
N ARG A 71 4.17 12.56 -13.34
CA ARG A 71 5.30 13.19 -12.64
C ARG A 71 6.18 12.23 -11.84
N ILE A 72 5.80 10.95 -11.75
CA ILE A 72 6.59 9.96 -11.00
C ILE A 72 7.70 9.45 -11.91
N SER A 73 8.92 9.94 -11.70
CA SER A 73 10.14 9.40 -12.31
C SER A 73 11.02 8.77 -11.22
N SER A 74 11.36 7.50 -11.36
CA SER A 74 12.36 6.84 -10.52
C SER A 74 13.13 5.84 -11.35
N VAL A 75 14.45 5.77 -11.12
CA VAL A 75 15.34 4.83 -11.83
C VAL A 75 15.00 3.36 -11.57
N HIS A 76 14.24 3.07 -10.51
CA HIS A 76 13.82 1.71 -10.14
C HIS A 76 12.42 1.35 -10.63
N LEU A 77 11.77 2.21 -11.45
CA LEU A 77 10.42 1.93 -11.97
C LEU A 77 10.36 0.60 -12.74
N SER A 78 11.41 0.26 -13.50
CA SER A 78 11.50 -0.99 -14.27
C SER A 78 11.54 -2.25 -13.42
N HIS A 79 11.90 -2.15 -12.13
CA HIS A 79 11.99 -3.28 -11.20
C HIS A 79 10.73 -3.43 -10.34
N SER A 80 9.77 -2.53 -10.50
CA SER A 80 8.54 -2.54 -9.72
C SER A 80 7.34 -2.79 -10.62
N ILE A 81 6.47 -3.71 -10.19
CA ILE A 81 5.09 -3.73 -10.66
C ILE A 81 4.47 -2.39 -10.23
N ASP A 82 3.95 -1.62 -11.19
CA ASP A 82 3.24 -0.37 -10.93
C ASP A 82 1.73 -0.56 -11.16
N PRO A 83 1.00 -1.05 -10.15
CA PRO A 83 -0.45 -1.21 -10.25
C PRO A 83 -1.15 0.15 -10.40
N THR A 84 -0.48 1.25 -10.06
CA THR A 84 -1.00 2.62 -10.23
C THR A 84 -1.10 2.98 -11.70
N ALA A 85 -0.06 2.71 -12.50
CA ALA A 85 -0.10 2.90 -13.94
C ALA A 85 -1.05 1.94 -14.65
N ALA A 86 -1.11 0.68 -14.22
CA ALA A 86 -2.04 -0.29 -14.78
C ALA A 86 -3.51 0.11 -14.53
N LEU A 87 -3.83 0.54 -13.30
CA LEU A 87 -5.19 0.94 -12.95
C LEU A 87 -5.55 2.31 -13.53
N ALA A 88 -4.62 3.28 -13.57
CA ALA A 88 -4.86 4.56 -14.24
C ALA A 88 -5.26 4.36 -15.71
N LYS A 89 -4.57 3.46 -16.43
CA LYS A 89 -4.94 3.09 -17.80
C LYS A 89 -6.32 2.44 -17.89
N ALA A 90 -6.67 1.56 -16.94
CA ALA A 90 -7.98 0.93 -16.93
C ALA A 90 -9.12 1.92 -16.63
N CYS A 91 -8.89 2.92 -15.77
CA CYS A 91 -9.88 3.93 -15.42
C CYS A 91 -10.11 4.99 -16.51
N VAL A 92 -9.17 5.20 -17.44
CA VAL A 92 -9.37 6.10 -18.60
C VAL A 92 -10.36 5.52 -19.63
N HIS A 93 -10.65 4.22 -19.55
CA HIS A 93 -11.57 3.51 -20.44
C HIS A 93 -12.94 3.18 -19.83
N LEU A 94 -13.22 3.69 -18.62
CA LEU A 94 -14.53 3.62 -17.93
C LEU A 94 -15.25 4.96 -18.05
#